data_AF-A0A4R8ZTW0-F1
#
_entry.id   AF-A0A4R8ZTW0-F1
#
_cell.length_a   1.000
_cell.length_b   1.000
_cell.length_c   1.000
_cell.angle_alpha   90.00
_cell.angle_beta   90.00
_cell.angle_gamma   90.00
#
_symmetry.space_group_name_H-M   'P 1'
#
loop_
_entity.id
_entity.type
_entity.pdbx_description
1 polymer ?
#
loop_
_entity_poly.entity_id
_entity_poly.type
_entity_poly.pdbx_seq_one_letter_code
_entity_poly.pdbx_strand_id
1 'polypeptide(L)' 'MKKFVWLVVGVAVGFVVAHEVNQTKQGKQFFNDLDVKAREFGEAISDGYRQREAELRDAIAEDAPER' A
#
# COMPACT_ATOMS: atom_id res chain seq x y z
N MET A 1 20.20 -4.43 18.09
CA MET A 1 20.84 -5.12 16.94
C MET A 1 20.23 -6.49 16.61
N LYS A 2 20.13 -7.44 17.55
CA LYS A 2 19.69 -8.84 17.24
C LYS A 2 18.29 -8.97 16.63
N LYS A 3 17.34 -8.12 17.02
CA LYS A 3 15.97 -8.10 16.43
C LYS A 3 15.97 -7.62 14.98
N PHE A 4 16.82 -6.65 14.66
CA PHE A 4 17.00 -6.18 13.28
C PHE A 4 17.64 -7.26 12.41
N VAL A 5 18.63 -7.99 12.93
CA VAL A 5 19.21 -9.14 12.22
C VAL A 5 18.14 -10.19 11.92
N TRP A 6 17.25 -10.50 12.87
CA TRP A 6 16.13 -11.42 12.64
C TRP A 6 15.14 -10.91 11.59
N LEU A 7 14.88 -9.61 11.54
CA LEU A 7 14.05 -9.00 10.48
C LEU A 7 14.71 -9.23 9.12
N VAL A 8 15.99 -8.88 8.98
CA VAL A 8 16.73 -9.04 7.72
C VAL A 8 16.74 -10.49 7.26
N VAL A 9 16.95 -11.43 8.18
CA VAL A 9 16.89 -12.87 7.88
C VAL A 9 15.50 -13.27 7.39
N GLY A 10 14.43 -12.82 8.05
CA GLY A 10 13.07 -13.10 7.61
C GLY A 10 12.77 -12.56 6.21
N VAL A 11 13.20 -11.33 5.91
CA VAL A 11 13.04 -10.71 4.58
C VAL A 11 13.83 -11.48 3.53
N ALA A 12 15.08 -11.86 3.82
CA ALA A 12 15.91 -12.61 2.89
C ALA A 12 15.28 -13.98 2.57
N VAL A 13 14.79 -14.69 3.59
CA VAL A 13 14.10 -15.98 3.40
C VAL A 13 12.83 -15.80 2.57
N GLY A 14 12.01 -14.80 2.90
CA GLY A 14 10.79 -14.50 2.14
C GLY A 14 11.07 -14.16 0.68
N PHE A 15 12.14 -13.41 0.40
CA PHE A 15 12.55 -13.05 -0.95
C PHE A 15 12.94 -14.28 -1.78
N VAL A 16 13.69 -15.22 -1.21
CA VAL A 16 14.06 -16.47 -1.91
C VAL A 16 12.81 -17.27 -2.28
N VAL A 17 11.86 -17.40 -1.35
CA VAL A 17 10.59 -18.10 -1.61
C VAL A 17 9.78 -17.38 -2.70
N ALA A 18 9.66 -16.06 -2.63
CA ALA A 18 8.96 -15.27 -3.63
C ALA A 18 9.59 -15.40 -5.02
N HIS A 19 10.92 -15.41 -5.09
CA HIS A 19 11.67 -15.60 -6.32
C HIS A 19 11.35 -16.94 -6.98
N GLU A 20 11.36 -18.02 -6.19
CA GLU A 20 11.06 -19.38 -6.68
C GLU A 20 9.61 -19.48 -7.19
N VAL A 21 8.65 -18.96 -6.42
CA VAL A 21 7.24 -18.91 -6.83
C VAL A 21 7.09 -18.15 -8.15
N ASN A 22 7.75 -17.00 -8.29
CA ASN A 22 7.70 -16.17 -9.50
C ASN A 22 8.33 -16.82 -10.74
N GLN A 23 9.18 -17.84 -10.61
CA GLN A 23 9.68 -18.57 -11.77
C GLN A 23 8.59 -19.46 -12.41
N THR A 24 7.56 -19.84 -11.66
CA THR A 24 6.45 -20.67 -12.14
C THR A 24 5.38 -19.83 -12.86
N LYS A 25 4.64 -20.45 -13.81
CA LYS A 25 3.52 -19.78 -14.48
C LYS A 25 2.42 -19.36 -13.49
N GLN A 26 2.10 -20.23 -12.53
CA GLN A 26 1.08 -19.97 -11.52
C GLN A 26 1.48 -18.83 -10.58
N GLY A 27 2.75 -18.79 -10.16
CA GLY A 27 3.24 -17.72 -9.29
C GLY A 27 3.25 -16.36 -9.98
N LYS A 28 3.61 -16.28 -11.26
CA LYS A 28 3.47 -15.04 -12.04
C LYS A 28 2.03 -14.54 -12.08
N GLN A 29 1.07 -15.45 -12.29
CA GLN A 29 -0.35 -15.10 -12.26
C GLN A 29 -0.79 -14.60 -10.89
N PHE A 30 -0.38 -15.30 -9.82
CA PHE A 30 -0.65 -14.88 -8.45
C PHE A 30 -0.12 -13.46 -8.16
N PHE A 31 1.13 -13.17 -8.54
CA PHE A 31 1.72 -11.85 -8.31
C PHE A 31 1.04 -10.77 -9.15
N ASN A 32 0.64 -11.06 -10.38
CA ASN A 32 -0.14 -10.11 -11.19
C ASN A 32 -1.49 -9.79 -10.52
N ASP A 33 -2.21 -10.79 -10.04
CA ASP A 33 -3.49 -10.58 -9.35
C ASP A 33 -3.31 -9.78 -8.06
N LEU A 34 -2.20 -10.04 -7.34
CA LEU A 34 -1.82 -9.30 -6.14
C LEU A 34 -1.51 -7.84 -6.45
N ASP A 35 -0.80 -7.56 -7.55
CA ASP A 35 -0.40 -6.21 -7.97
C ASP A 35 -1.64 -5.37 -8.31
N VAL A 36 -2.60 -5.95 -9.03
CA VAL A 36 -3.90 -5.31 -9.33
C VAL A 36 -4.63 -4.94 -8.04
N LYS A 37 -4.77 -5.89 -7.10
CA LYS A 37 -5.44 -5.65 -5.82
C LYS A 37 -4.74 -4.59 -4.97
N ALA A 38 -3.41 -4.59 -4.96
CA ALA A 38 -2.63 -3.60 -4.23
C ALA A 38 -2.85 -2.19 -4.78
N ARG A 39 -2.95 -2.06 -6.11
CA ARG A 39 -3.22 -0.77 -6.76
C ARG A 39 -4.63 -0.28 -6.48
N GLU A 40 -5.63 -1.14 -6.60
CA GLU A 40 -7.03 -0.83 -6.26
C GLU A 40 -7.18 -0.39 -4.80
N PHE A 41 -6.51 -1.11 -3.90
CA PHE A 41 -6.49 -0.75 -2.47
C PHE A 41 -5.85 0.61 -2.23
N GLY A 42 -4.70 0.88 -2.87
CA GLY A 42 -4.01 2.17 -2.76
C GLY A 42 -4.85 3.34 -3.30
N GLU A 43 -5.54 3.13 -4.41
CA GLU A 43 -6.44 4.11 -5.01
C GLU A 43 -7.63 4.41 -4.07
N ALA A 44 -8.28 3.36 -3.54
CA ALA A 44 -9.38 3.51 -2.58
C ALA A 44 -8.96 4.26 -1.31
N ILE A 45 -7.75 3.99 -0.80
CA ILE A 45 -7.20 4.74 0.34
C ILE A 45 -6.97 6.20 -0.04
N SER A 46 -6.28 6.45 -1.16
CA SER A 46 -5.98 7.81 -1.63
C SER A 46 -7.25 8.65 -1.78
N ASP A 47 -8.28 8.07 -2.39
CA ASP A 47 -9.56 8.76 -2.58
C ASP A 47 -10.26 9.04 -1.26
N GLY A 48 -10.21 8.10 -0.31
CA GLY A 48 -10.71 8.33 1.06
C GLY A 48 -10.00 9.50 1.75
N TYR A 49 -8.67 9.60 1.62
CA TYR A 49 -7.92 10.75 2.16
C TYR A 49 -8.29 12.06 1.48
N ARG A 50 -8.38 12.10 0.14
CA ARG A 50 -8.79 13.29 -0.60
C ARG A 50 -10.20 13.75 -0.24
N GLN A 51 -11.11 12.81 -0.04
CA GLN A 51 -12.47 13.13 0.38
C GLN A 51 -12.48 13.78 1.77
N ARG A 52 -11.70 13.24 2.71
CA ARG A 52 -11.52 13.87 4.02
C ARG A 52 -10.86 15.24 3.95
N GLU A 53 -9.83 15.41 3.13
CA GLU A 53 -9.21 16.72 2.90
C GLU A 53 -10.18 17.72 2.29
N ALA A 54 -11.04 17.30 1.36
CA ALA A 54 -12.07 18.13 0.78
C ALA A 54 -13.11 18.56 1.82
N GLU A 55 -13.62 17.62 2.63
CA GLU A 55 -14.53 17.90 3.75
C GLU A 55 -13.91 18.89 4.75
N LEU A 56 -12.63 18.70 5.09
CA LEU A 56 -11.92 19.60 5.99
C LEU A 56 -11.72 21.00 5.38
N ARG A 57 -11.38 21.09 4.10
CA ARG A 57 -11.23 22.39 3.40
C ARG A 57 -12.56 23.14 3.32
N ASP A 58 -13.65 22.42 3.04
CA ASP A 58 -14.98 23.01 2.95
C ASP A 58 -15.43 23.54 4.32
N ALA A 59 -15.24 22.75 5.38
CA ALA A 59 -15.52 23.18 6.75
C ALA A 59 -14.69 24.41 7.18
N ILE A 60 -13.41 24.49 6.77
CA ILE A 60 -12.56 25.66 7.06
C ILE A 60 -12.99 26.89 6.25
N ALA A 61 -13.48 26.70 5.01
CA ALA A 61 -13.96 27.78 4.16
C ALA A 61 -15.30 28.36 4.67
N GLU A 62 -16.19 27.51 5.20
CA GLU A 62 -17.45 27.93 5.83
C GLU A 62 -17.22 28.74 7.12
N ASP A 63 -16.20 28.37 7.90
CA ASP A 63 -15.87 29.02 9.19
C ASP A 63 -14.93 30.25 9.04
N ALA A 64 -14.51 30.58 7.79
CA ALA A 64 -13.64 31.72 7.53
C ALA A 64 -14.44 33.04 7.57
N PRO A 65 -14.02 34.06 8.37
CA PRO A 65 -14.75 35.32 8.46
C PRO A 65 -14.66 36.09 7.14
N GLU A 66 -15.83 36.51 6.62
CA GLU A 66 -15.92 37.36 5.42
C GLU A 66 -15.12 38.66 5.64
N ARG A 67 -14.10 38.87 4.79
CA ARG A 67 -13.23 40.05 4.77
C ARG A 67 -13.72 41.04 3.72
#